data_AF-A0A6G2QKP2-F1
#
_entry.id   AF-A0A6G2QKP2-F1
#
_cell.length_a   1.000
_cell.length_b   1.000
_cell.length_c   1.000
_cell.angle_alpha   90.00
_cell.angle_beta   90.00
_cell.angle_gamma   90.00
#
_symmetry.space_group_name_H-M   'P 1'
#
loop_
_entity.id
_entity.type
_entity.pdbx_description
1 polymer ?
#
loop_
_entity_poly.entity_id
_entity_poly.type
_entity_poly.pdbx_seq_one_letter_code
_entity_poly.pdbx_strand_id
1 'polypeptide(L)'
;MTVRPLPTAAPADRGVDAAGVHAFLDALEADPDIEPHSLMILRHGRLVASGWWAPYTAGRPQLLYSLSKSFTGTAAALAEAEGLIDFDAPVLSYFPEFAADITDPRSRATLVRHIASM
;
A
#
# COMPACT_ATOMS: atom_id res chain seq x y z
N MET A 1 -8.26 6.94 18.97
CA MET A 1 -8.92 7.04 17.65
C MET A 1 -10.05 6.02 17.62
N THR A 2 -11.28 6.44 17.34
CA THR A 2 -12.40 5.51 17.12
C THR A 2 -12.34 5.02 15.68
N VAL A 3 -12.11 3.71 15.48
CA VAL A 3 -12.14 3.11 14.15
C VAL A 3 -13.60 3.08 13.69
N ARG A 4 -13.93 3.88 12.68
CA ARG A 4 -15.27 3.86 12.07
C ARG A 4 -15.28 2.77 10.99
N PRO A 5 -16.18 1.76 11.07
CA PRO A 5 -16.21 0.70 10.08
C PRO A 5 -16.53 1.27 8.69
N LEU A 6 -15.92 0.69 7.66
CA LEU A 6 -16.18 1.07 6.27
C LEU A 6 -17.66 0.81 5.96
N PRO A 7 -18.38 1.76 5.33
CA PRO A 7 -19.78 1.52 5.00
C PRO A 7 -19.90 0.37 3.99
N THR A 8 -20.81 -0.56 4.24
CA THR A 8 -21.02 -1.73 3.37
C THR A 8 -22.09 -1.47 2.31
N ALA A 9 -22.08 -2.28 1.26
CA ALA A 9 -23.14 -2.37 0.25
C ALA A 9 -23.14 -3.76 -0.38
N ALA A 10 -24.25 -4.20 -0.98
CA ALA A 10 -24.23 -5.42 -1.78
C ALA A 10 -23.34 -5.22 -3.03
N PRO A 11 -22.63 -6.25 -3.51
CA PRO A 11 -21.83 -6.18 -4.73
C PRO A 11 -22.60 -5.58 -5.92
N ALA A 12 -23.82 -6.08 -6.16
CA ALA A 12 -24.68 -5.66 -7.27
C ALA A 12 -25.02 -4.17 -7.21
N ASP A 13 -25.25 -3.60 -6.01
CA ASP A 13 -25.54 -2.17 -5.83
C ASP A 13 -24.37 -1.27 -6.22
N ARG A 14 -23.16 -1.81 -6.28
CA ARG A 14 -21.94 -1.12 -6.72
C ARG A 14 -21.47 -1.62 -8.08
N GLY A 15 -22.31 -2.34 -8.82
CA GLY A 15 -22.02 -2.88 -10.15
C GLY A 15 -20.96 -3.98 -10.16
N VAL A 16 -20.73 -4.64 -9.02
CA VAL A 16 -19.81 -5.79 -8.90
C VAL A 16 -20.65 -7.07 -9.04
N ASP A 17 -20.26 -7.94 -9.96
CA ASP A 17 -20.91 -9.25 -10.12
C ASP A 17 -20.57 -10.15 -8.93
N ALA A 18 -21.60 -10.56 -8.19
CA ALA A 18 -21.45 -11.44 -7.04
C ALA A 18 -20.97 -12.84 -7.45
N ALA A 19 -21.38 -13.34 -8.62
CA ALA A 19 -20.95 -14.65 -9.09
C ALA A 19 -19.45 -14.65 -9.40
N GLY A 20 -18.93 -13.59 -10.02
CA GLY A 20 -17.49 -13.40 -10.22
C GLY A 20 -16.69 -13.33 -8.92
N VAL A 21 -17.22 -12.73 -7.85
CA VAL A 21 -16.55 -12.73 -6.53
C VAL A 21 -16.48 -14.15 -5.97
N HIS A 22 -17.57 -14.92 -6.03
CA HIS A 22 -17.57 -16.33 -5.60
C HIS A 22 -16.61 -17.19 -6.41
N ALA A 23 -16.64 -17.08 -7.74
CA ALA A 23 -15.73 -17.82 -8.61
C ALA A 23 -14.25 -17.50 -8.33
N PHE A 24 -13.93 -16.26 -7.97
CA PHE A 24 -12.58 -15.89 -7.55
C PHE A 24 -12.18 -16.53 -6.22
N LEU A 25 -13.08 -16.55 -5.23
CA LEU A 25 -12.84 -17.23 -3.95
C LEU A 25 -12.64 -18.74 -4.17
N ASP A 26 -13.50 -19.38 -4.96
CA ASP A 26 -13.39 -20.80 -5.29
C ASP A 26 -12.04 -21.12 -5.97
N ALA A 27 -11.57 -20.23 -6.86
CA ALA A 27 -10.28 -20.39 -7.52
C ALA A 27 -9.10 -20.25 -6.55
N LEU A 28 -9.15 -19.32 -5.59
CA LEU A 28 -8.12 -19.19 -4.56
C LEU A 28 -8.07 -20.42 -3.64
N GLU A 29 -9.23 -21.00 -3.31
CA GLU A 29 -9.31 -22.17 -2.43
C GLU A 29 -8.94 -23.48 -3.13
N ALA A 30 -9.14 -23.56 -4.44
CA ALA A 30 -8.81 -24.74 -5.23
C ALA A 30 -7.31 -24.87 -5.57
N ASP A 31 -6.56 -23.76 -5.52
CA ASP A 31 -5.12 -23.73 -5.83
C ASP A 31 -4.29 -24.05 -4.58
N PRO A 32 -3.60 -25.21 -4.51
CA PRO A 32 -2.83 -25.59 -3.34
C PRO A 32 -1.56 -24.76 -3.12
N ASP A 33 -1.11 -23.99 -4.13
CA ASP A 33 0.09 -23.17 -4.04
C ASP A 33 -0.21 -21.74 -3.54
N ILE A 34 -1.48 -21.39 -3.35
CA ILE A 34 -1.91 -20.09 -2.83
C ILE A 34 -2.31 -20.23 -1.36
N GLU A 35 -1.69 -19.42 -0.50
CA GLU A 35 -2.07 -19.29 0.92
C GLU A 35 -2.73 -17.93 1.17
N PRO A 36 -4.05 -17.79 0.98
CA PRO A 36 -4.71 -16.51 1.11
C PRO A 36 -4.90 -16.15 2.60
N HIS A 37 -4.62 -14.90 2.97
CA HIS A 37 -4.80 -14.44 4.36
C HIS A 37 -6.13 -13.71 4.55
N SER A 38 -6.44 -12.77 3.65
CA SER A 38 -7.67 -11.97 3.70
C SER A 38 -7.96 -11.32 2.35
N LEU A 39 -9.24 -11.06 2.09
CA LEU A 39 -9.72 -10.32 0.93
C LEU A 39 -10.62 -9.18 1.40
N MET A 40 -10.47 -8.01 0.78
CA MET A 40 -11.42 -6.90 0.91
C MET A 40 -11.59 -6.26 -0.47
N ILE A 41 -12.83 -6.10 -0.92
CA ILE A 41 -13.17 -5.44 -2.18
C ILE A 41 -13.94 -4.16 -1.85
N LEU A 42 -13.34 -3.02 -2.18
CA LEU A 42 -13.99 -1.71 -2.06
C LEU A 42 -14.33 -1.16 -3.44
N ARG A 43 -15.55 -0.66 -3.62
CA ARG A 43 -15.95 0.07 -4.83
C ARG A 43 -16.88 1.23 -4.50
N HIS A 44 -16.61 2.40 -5.10
CA HIS A 44 -17.35 3.65 -4.84
C HIS A 44 -17.47 3.99 -3.35
N GLY A 45 -16.38 3.81 -2.59
CA GLY A 45 -16.32 4.10 -1.16
C GLY A 45 -17.11 3.13 -0.27
N ARG A 46 -17.55 1.98 -0.80
CA ARG A 46 -18.28 0.95 -0.06
C ARG A 46 -17.54 -0.38 -0.08
N LEU A 47 -17.50 -1.05 1.06
CA LEU A 47 -17.03 -2.43 1.17
C LEU A 47 -18.12 -3.37 0.63
N VAL A 48 -17.80 -4.12 -0.43
CA VAL A 48 -18.77 -5.01 -1.10
C VAL A 48 -18.54 -6.49 -0.79
N ALA A 49 -17.32 -6.87 -0.45
CA ALA A 49 -16.96 -8.20 0.02
C ALA A 49 -15.74 -8.13 0.95
N SER A 50 -15.73 -8.90 2.03
CA SER A 50 -14.56 -9.08 2.88
C SER A 50 -14.56 -10.43 3.56
N GLY A 51 -13.38 -11.02 3.72
CA GLY A 51 -13.20 -12.30 4.42
C GLY A 51 -11.76 -12.52 4.88
N TRP A 52 -11.59 -13.45 5.81
CA TRP A 52 -10.31 -13.87 6.36
C TRP A 52 -10.30 -15.39 6.45
N TRP A 53 -9.26 -16.02 5.90
CA TRP A 53 -9.07 -17.47 6.02
C TRP A 53 -8.47 -17.80 7.39
N ALA A 54 -8.83 -18.94 7.97
CA ALA A 54 -8.24 -19.36 9.25
C ALA A 54 -6.73 -19.62 9.09
N PRO A 55 -5.87 -19.22 10.06
CA PRO A 55 -6.18 -18.63 11.38
C PRO A 55 -6.14 -17.08 11.40
N TYR A 56 -6.23 -16.43 10.26
CA TYR A 56 -6.24 -14.96 10.14
C TYR A 56 -7.58 -14.37 10.58
N THR A 57 -7.53 -13.16 11.13
CA THR A 57 -8.73 -12.41 11.57
C THR A 57 -8.57 -10.94 11.26
N ALA A 58 -9.69 -10.20 11.23
CA ALA A 58 -9.70 -8.77 10.95
C ALA A 58 -8.81 -7.93 11.89
N GLY A 59 -8.67 -8.35 13.15
CA GLY A 59 -7.87 -7.63 14.15
C GLY A 59 -6.42 -8.11 14.25
N ARG A 60 -6.03 -9.15 13.50
CA ARG A 60 -4.69 -9.72 13.59
C ARG A 60 -3.70 -8.83 12.83
N PRO A 61 -2.58 -8.41 13.43
CA PRO A 61 -1.50 -7.76 12.70
C PRO A 61 -0.97 -8.66 11.57
N GLN A 62 -0.78 -8.09 10.39
CA GLN A 62 -0.27 -8.78 9.21
C GLN A 62 1.06 -8.17 8.76
N LEU A 63 1.94 -9.01 8.21
CA LEU A 63 3.10 -8.54 7.47
C LEU A 63 2.64 -8.10 6.08
N LEU A 64 2.72 -6.80 5.81
CA LEU A 64 2.25 -6.21 4.55
C LEU A 64 3.39 -5.94 3.54
N TYR A 65 4.62 -6.28 3.92
CA TYR A 65 5.82 -6.19 3.08
C TYR A 65 5.93 -4.83 2.35
N SER A 66 6.08 -4.84 1.03
CA SER A 66 6.24 -3.64 0.20
C SER A 66 5.01 -2.73 0.19
N LEU A 67 3.86 -3.11 0.73
CA LEU A 67 2.75 -2.17 0.95
C LEU A 67 3.18 -0.97 1.79
N SER A 68 4.16 -1.16 2.68
CA SER A 68 4.79 -0.07 3.45
C SER A 68 5.25 1.10 2.57
N LYS A 69 5.69 0.84 1.33
CA LYS A 69 6.14 1.89 0.39
C LYS A 69 5.03 2.88 0.04
N SER A 70 3.79 2.41 -0.15
CA SER A 70 2.66 3.31 -0.44
C SER A 70 2.39 4.26 0.74
N PHE A 71 2.52 3.77 1.97
CA PHE A 71 2.39 4.62 3.16
C PHE A 71 3.55 5.61 3.29
N THR A 72 4.79 5.15 3.09
CA THR A 72 5.97 6.01 3.13
C THR A 72 5.93 7.07 2.02
N GLY A 73 5.53 6.72 0.80
CA GLY A 73 5.37 7.66 -0.30
C GLY A 73 4.28 8.69 -0.04
N THR A 74 3.15 8.28 0.57
CA THR A 74 2.10 9.21 1.01
C THR A 74 2.63 10.17 2.08
N ALA A 75 3.37 9.67 3.07
CA ALA A 75 3.97 10.50 4.10
C ALA A 75 5.00 11.49 3.52
N ALA A 76 5.79 11.06 2.53
CA ALA A 76 6.74 11.93 1.82
C ALA A 76 6.00 13.06 1.07
N ALA A 77 4.91 12.76 0.38
CA ALA A 77 4.11 13.78 -0.31
C ALA A 77 3.50 14.80 0.66
N LEU A 78 3.04 14.35 1.83
CA LEU A 78 2.57 15.25 2.88
C LEU A 78 3.72 16.12 3.43
N ALA A 79 4.89 15.53 3.69
CA ALA A 79 6.07 16.27 4.16
C ALA A 79 6.56 17.31 3.14
N GLU A 80 6.48 17.02 1.85
CA GLU A 80 6.80 17.98 0.78
C GLU A 80 5.78 19.13 0.74
N ALA A 81 4.48 18.82 0.85
CA ALA A 81 3.43 19.84 0.94
C ALA A 81 3.58 20.75 2.18
N GLU A 82 4.20 20.24 3.24
CA GLU A 82 4.54 20.99 4.46
C GLU A 82 5.90 21.72 4.36
N GLY A 83 6.63 21.57 3.25
CA GLY A 83 7.94 22.20 3.04
C GLY A 83 9.08 21.56 3.84
N LEU A 84 8.89 20.36 4.37
CA LEU A 84 9.89 19.64 5.16
C LEU A 84 10.92 18.91 4.28
N ILE A 85 10.50 18.49 3.09
CA ILE A 85 11.38 17.93 2.05
C ILE A 85 11.06 18.57 0.70
N ASP A 86 11.99 18.44 -0.25
CA ASP A 86 11.86 18.87 -1.63
C ASP A 86 12.18 17.67 -2.52
N PHE A 87 11.22 17.29 -3.36
CA PHE A 87 11.38 16.16 -4.27
C PHE A 87 12.47 16.38 -5.31
N ASP A 88 12.77 17.63 -5.66
CA ASP A 88 13.77 18.02 -6.64
C ASP A 88 15.13 18.33 -5.99
N ALA A 89 15.26 18.20 -4.67
CA ALA A 89 16.54 18.27 -3.98
C ALA A 89 17.35 16.96 -4.15
N PRO A 90 18.69 17.05 -4.23
CA PRO A 90 19.55 15.87 -4.16
C PRO A 90 19.38 15.16 -2.81
N VAL A 91 19.25 13.83 -2.81
CA VAL A 91 19.09 13.03 -1.57
C VAL A 91 20.23 13.34 -0.58
N LEU A 92 21.44 13.53 -1.10
CA LEU A 92 22.62 13.83 -0.30
C LEU A 92 22.51 15.13 0.51
N SER A 93 21.66 16.09 0.12
CA SER A 93 21.47 17.32 0.90
C SER A 93 20.82 17.05 2.26
N TYR A 94 20.10 15.94 2.41
CA TYR A 94 19.49 15.52 3.68
C TYR A 94 20.42 14.66 4.54
N PHE A 95 21.51 14.14 3.98
CA PHE A 95 22.46 13.27 4.67
C PHE A 95 23.92 13.71 4.45
N PRO A 96 24.29 14.93 4.89
CA PRO A 96 25.62 15.49 4.68
C PRO A 96 26.75 14.64 5.28
N GLU A 97 26.46 13.82 6.30
CA GLU A 97 27.40 12.90 6.94
C GLU A 97 27.98 11.85 5.97
N PHE A 98 27.29 11.53 4.88
CA PHE A 98 27.77 10.57 3.87
C PHE A 98 28.45 11.24 2.67
N ALA A 99 28.56 12.57 2.65
CA ALA A 99 29.01 13.31 1.48
C ALA A 99 30.46 13.03 1.06
N ALA A 100 31.32 12.62 2.01
CA ALA A 100 32.70 12.24 1.73
C ALA A 100 32.83 10.85 1.08
N ASP A 101 31.94 9.92 1.44
CA ASP A 101 31.99 8.53 0.98
C ASP A 101 31.32 8.35 -0.40
N ILE A 102 30.32 9.19 -0.71
CA ILE A 102 29.59 9.14 -1.97
C ILE A 102 30.31 9.98 -3.04
N THR A 103 31.25 9.33 -3.74
CA THR A 103 32.13 9.97 -4.73
C THR A 103 31.61 9.90 -6.17
N ASP A 104 30.78 8.91 -6.53
CA ASP A 104 30.23 8.79 -7.89
C ASP A 104 29.28 9.96 -8.20
N PRO A 105 29.55 10.76 -9.26
CA PRO A 105 28.68 11.85 -9.69
C PRO A 105 27.22 11.44 -9.91
N ARG A 106 26.95 10.19 -10.34
CA ARG A 106 25.59 9.69 -10.55
C ARG A 106 24.83 9.54 -9.24
N SER A 107 25.46 8.92 -8.25
CA SER A 107 24.88 8.77 -6.91
C SER A 107 24.57 10.13 -6.28
N ARG A 108 25.50 11.10 -6.43
CA ARG A 108 25.32 12.48 -5.92
C ARG A 108 24.20 13.24 -6.62
N ALA A 109 23.85 12.89 -7.85
CA ALA A 109 22.78 13.51 -8.63
C ALA A 109 21.40 12.86 -8.39
N THR A 110 21.31 11.82 -7.55
CA THR A 110 20.03 11.20 -7.20
C THR A 110 19.15 12.21 -6.45
N LEU A 111 18.00 12.56 -7.03
CA LEU A 111 16.99 13.39 -6.40
C LEU A 111 16.06 12.55 -5.52
N VAL A 112 15.43 13.18 -4.53
CA VAL A 112 14.46 12.49 -3.66
C VAL A 112 13.33 11.85 -4.48
N ARG A 113 12.85 12.51 -5.55
CA ARG A 113 11.85 11.93 -6.46
C ARG A 113 12.27 10.62 -7.10
N HIS A 114 13.57 10.44 -7.41
CA HIS A 114 14.05 9.21 -8.04
C HIS A 114 13.92 8.02 -7.11
N ILE A 115 13.98 8.22 -5.79
CA ILE A 115 13.76 7.17 -4.79
C ILE A 115 12.26 6.98 -4.56
N ALA A 116 11.50 8.07 -4.46
CA ALA A 116 10.08 8.04 -4.15
C ALA A 116 9.21 7.44 -5.29
N SER A 117 9.70 7.43 -6.52
CA SER A 117 8.97 6.93 -7.70
C SER A 117 9.36 5.52 -8.16
N MET A 118 10.20 4.79 -7.42
CA MET A 118 10.51 3.37 -7.69
C MET A 118 9.54 2.44 -6.98
#